data_AF-A0A7X8FZF5-F1
#
_entry.id   AF-A0A7X8FZF5-F1
#
_cell.length_a   1.000
_cell.length_b   1.000
_cell.length_c   1.000
_cell.angle_alpha   90.00
_cell.angle_beta   90.00
_cell.angle_gamma   90.00
#
_symmetry.space_group_name_H-M   'P 1'
#
loop_
_entity.id
_entity.type
_entity.pdbx_description
1 polymer ?
#
loop_
_entity_poly.entity_id
_entity_poly.type
_entity_poly.pdbx_seq_one_letter_code
_entity_poly.pdbx_strand_id
1 'polypeptide(L)'
;MSNKEFKTLEEQIEILKNRNLVISDITQVKELLKKENYYKIINGYKDLFLQKNSDTEIYIENTNFMEVYSLYSFDRKLRNLFFGKILIIENNLKSAIAYDFSKLYGQENYLKLSNFENEATNKKRDIIKLIAIIQGNIANQVKKNDSITHYLDKYGFIPLWVLVNVLTFGTISKFYSLMKQSDRVKISKIFKCKENELLSFIEFITLFRNISAHEERMYTFKSKK
;
A
#
# COMPACT_ATOMS: atom_id res chain seq x y z
N MET A 1 1.86 -26.39 21.69
CA MET A 1 1.80 -25.65 20.40
C MET A 1 2.08 -26.66 19.30
N SER A 2 1.14 -26.94 18.40
CA SER A 2 1.44 -27.88 17.31
C SER A 2 2.49 -27.26 16.40
N ASN A 3 3.53 -28.02 16.12
CA ASN A 3 4.61 -27.60 15.25
C ASN A 3 4.02 -27.42 13.84
N LYS A 4 4.11 -26.22 13.26
CA LYS A 4 3.62 -25.96 11.89
C LYS A 4 4.64 -26.49 10.90
N GLU A 5 4.61 -27.80 10.70
CA GLU A 5 5.49 -28.49 9.77
C GLU A 5 5.10 -28.23 8.32
N PHE A 6 6.10 -28.33 7.44
CA PHE A 6 5.88 -28.28 6.01
C PHE A 6 4.92 -29.39 5.56
N LYS A 7 4.04 -29.05 4.61
CA LYS A 7 3.11 -29.99 3.98
C LYS A 7 3.26 -29.91 2.47
N THR A 8 3.46 -31.07 1.85
CA THR A 8 3.42 -31.27 0.40
C THR A 8 2.06 -30.88 -0.18
N LEU A 9 1.98 -30.70 -1.49
CA LEU A 9 0.71 -30.37 -2.15
C LEU A 9 -0.31 -31.50 -1.96
N GLU A 10 0.13 -32.75 -1.97
CA GLU A 10 -0.65 -33.94 -1.69
C GLU A 10 -1.26 -33.88 -0.28
N GLU A 11 -0.44 -33.62 0.73
CA GLU A 11 -0.91 -33.49 2.12
C GLU A 11 -1.86 -32.30 2.28
N GLN A 12 -1.61 -31.18 1.60
CA GLN A 12 -2.50 -30.02 1.63
C GLN A 12 -3.89 -30.35 1.05
N ILE A 13 -3.95 -31.08 -0.07
CA ILE A 13 -5.20 -31.56 -0.65
C ILE A 13 -5.94 -32.46 0.34
N GLU A 14 -5.23 -33.37 1.00
CA GLU A 14 -5.86 -34.30 1.93
C GLU A 14 -6.39 -33.59 3.18
N ILE A 15 -5.67 -32.58 3.69
CA ILE A 15 -6.15 -31.70 4.76
C ILE A 15 -7.45 -31.00 4.34
N LEU A 16 -7.55 -30.50 3.11
CA LEU A 16 -8.74 -29.82 2.62
C LEU A 16 -9.94 -30.78 2.49
N LYS A 17 -9.73 -31.99 1.96
CA LYS A 17 -10.77 -33.03 1.89
C LYS A 17 -11.24 -33.45 3.28
N ASN A 18 -10.31 -33.67 4.21
CA ASN A 18 -10.63 -34.02 5.61
C ASN A 18 -11.42 -32.91 6.33
N ARG A 19 -11.32 -31.67 5.86
CA ARG A 19 -12.11 -30.53 6.34
C ARG A 19 -13.45 -30.36 5.61
N ASN A 20 -13.86 -31.33 4.80
CA ASN A 20 -15.09 -31.30 3.99
C ASN A 20 -15.08 -30.34 2.79
N LEU A 21 -13.90 -29.96 2.28
CA LEU A 21 -13.82 -29.18 1.05
C LEU A 21 -13.85 -30.08 -0.18
N VAL A 22 -14.82 -29.86 -1.07
CA VAL A 22 -14.94 -30.58 -2.34
C VAL A 22 -13.87 -30.10 -3.31
N ILE A 23 -13.11 -31.05 -3.86
CA ILE A 23 -12.08 -30.82 -4.88
C ILE A 23 -12.43 -31.65 -6.10
N SER A 24 -12.98 -31.00 -7.13
CA SER A 24 -13.41 -31.67 -8.37
C SER A 24 -12.24 -32.05 -9.28
N ASP A 25 -11.21 -31.20 -9.35
CA ASP A 25 -9.99 -31.44 -10.13
C ASP A 25 -8.75 -31.25 -9.25
N ILE A 26 -8.17 -32.36 -8.81
CA ILE A 26 -7.00 -32.34 -7.93
C ILE A 26 -5.78 -31.73 -8.63
N THR A 27 -5.62 -31.97 -9.93
CA THR A 27 -4.47 -31.49 -10.70
C THR A 27 -4.50 -29.97 -10.79
N GLN A 28 -5.65 -29.41 -11.17
CA GLN A 28 -5.86 -27.97 -11.22
C GLN A 28 -5.62 -27.31 -9.86
N VAL A 29 -6.17 -27.87 -8.78
CA VAL A 29 -6.00 -27.30 -7.43
C VAL A 29 -4.54 -27.32 -6.99
N LYS A 30 -3.78 -28.38 -7.27
CA LYS A 30 -2.34 -28.42 -6.97
C LYS A 30 -1.57 -27.34 -7.71
N GLU A 31 -1.87 -27.09 -8.98
CA GLU A 31 -1.24 -26.02 -9.76
C GLU A 31 -1.54 -24.64 -9.17
N LEU A 32 -2.79 -24.39 -8.77
CA LEU A 32 -3.21 -23.14 -8.15
C LEU A 32 -2.51 -22.92 -6.80
N LEU A 33 -2.45 -23.94 -5.94
CA LEU A 33 -1.77 -23.86 -4.64
C LEU A 33 -0.26 -23.64 -4.78
N LYS A 34 0.35 -24.26 -5.80
CA LYS A 34 1.77 -24.05 -6.14
C LYS A 34 2.05 -22.63 -6.60
N LYS A 35 1.16 -22.05 -7.41
CA LYS A 35 1.31 -20.71 -7.98
C LYS A 35 1.04 -19.58 -6.97
N GLU A 36 -0.02 -19.72 -6.16
CA GLU A 36 -0.59 -18.61 -5.39
C GLU A 36 -0.42 -18.75 -3.87
N ASN A 37 0.17 -19.85 -3.41
CA ASN A 37 0.37 -20.21 -2.00
C ASN A 37 -0.94 -20.52 -1.24
N TYR A 38 -0.98 -21.69 -0.62
CA TYR A 38 -2.08 -22.17 0.23
C TYR A 38 -2.56 -21.12 1.25
N TYR A 39 -1.63 -20.45 1.93
CA TYR A 39 -1.98 -19.48 2.97
C TYR A 39 -2.80 -18.32 2.40
N LYS A 40 -2.45 -17.80 1.22
CA LYS A 40 -3.15 -16.67 0.61
C LYS A 40 -4.57 -17.03 0.18
N ILE A 41 -4.74 -18.20 -0.45
CA ILE A 41 -6.06 -18.64 -0.93
C ILE A 41 -6.92 -19.11 0.24
N ILE A 42 -6.41 -20.02 1.07
CA ILE A 42 -7.21 -20.74 2.06
C ILE A 42 -7.29 -20.00 3.39
N ASN A 43 -6.21 -19.39 3.91
CA ASN A 43 -6.30 -18.67 5.20
C ASN A 43 -6.73 -17.20 5.02
N GLY A 44 -6.46 -16.58 3.87
CA GLY A 44 -7.37 -15.55 3.34
C GLY A 44 -8.75 -16.20 3.10
N TYR A 45 -9.85 -15.54 2.78
CA TYR A 45 -11.02 -16.14 2.12
C TYR A 45 -11.81 -17.37 2.68
N LYS A 46 -11.31 -18.31 3.51
CA LYS A 46 -12.10 -19.47 3.99
C LYS A 46 -13.29 -19.09 4.87
N ASP A 47 -13.22 -17.95 5.56
CA ASP A 47 -14.13 -17.61 6.66
C ASP A 47 -15.62 -17.63 6.27
N LEU A 48 -15.95 -17.31 5.01
CA LEU A 48 -17.33 -17.34 4.51
C LEU A 48 -17.86 -18.75 4.23
N PHE A 49 -16.96 -19.72 4.13
CA PHE A 49 -17.24 -21.09 3.73
C PHE A 49 -17.13 -22.08 4.90
N LEU A 50 -16.76 -21.61 6.10
CA LEU A 50 -16.67 -22.43 7.29
C LEU A 50 -18.02 -22.49 8.03
N GLN A 51 -18.27 -23.63 8.70
CA GLN A 51 -19.40 -23.78 9.60
C GLN A 51 -19.21 -22.89 10.84
N LYS A 52 -20.22 -22.08 11.17
CA LYS A 52 -20.13 -21.11 12.30
C LYS A 52 -20.16 -21.77 13.69
N ASN A 53 -20.67 -23.00 13.78
CA ASN A 53 -20.94 -23.68 15.05
C ASN A 53 -19.97 -24.85 15.33
N SER A 54 -18.80 -24.86 14.68
CA SER A 54 -17.80 -25.91 14.88
C SER A 54 -16.58 -25.36 15.61
N ASP A 55 -16.12 -26.08 16.63
CA ASP A 55 -14.83 -25.82 17.30
C ASP A 55 -13.63 -26.13 16.40
N THR A 56 -13.87 -26.74 15.23
CA THR A 56 -12.87 -27.13 14.24
C THR A 56 -13.15 -26.49 12.88
N GLU A 57 -12.09 -26.23 12.11
CA GLU A 57 -12.19 -25.63 10.76
C GLU A 57 -12.78 -26.62 9.74
N ILE A 58 -14.10 -26.76 9.72
CA ILE A 58 -14.87 -27.60 8.79
C ILE A 58 -15.65 -26.71 7.82
N TYR A 59 -15.59 -27.02 6.53
CA TYR A 59 -16.32 -26.34 5.47
C TYR A 59 -17.81 -26.73 5.44
N ILE A 60 -18.66 -25.80 5.01
CA ILE A 60 -20.08 -26.04 4.77
C ILE A 60 -20.23 -27.16 3.73
N GLU A 61 -21.24 -28.02 3.90
CA GLU A 61 -21.48 -29.15 3.00
C GLU A 61 -21.53 -28.70 1.53
N ASN A 62 -20.91 -29.49 0.65
CA ASN A 62 -20.79 -29.22 -0.79
C ASN A 62 -19.98 -27.97 -1.19
N THR A 63 -19.29 -27.30 -0.25
CA THR A 63 -18.37 -26.20 -0.59
C THR A 63 -17.27 -26.72 -1.51
N ASN A 64 -17.07 -26.05 -2.64
CA ASN A 64 -16.02 -26.39 -3.60
C ASN A 64 -14.80 -25.46 -3.45
N PHE A 65 -13.60 -26.01 -3.60
CA PHE A 65 -12.37 -25.22 -3.63
C PHE A 65 -12.44 -24.05 -4.63
N MET A 66 -13.08 -24.25 -5.79
CA MET A 66 -13.21 -23.23 -6.82
C MET A 66 -14.07 -22.04 -6.38
N GLU A 67 -14.96 -22.20 -5.41
CA GLU A 67 -15.73 -21.08 -4.85
C GLU A 67 -14.82 -20.18 -4.00
N VAL A 68 -13.99 -20.79 -3.14
CA VAL A 68 -12.97 -20.08 -2.35
C VAL A 68 -11.99 -19.36 -3.28
N TYR A 69 -11.52 -20.05 -4.31
CA TYR A 69 -10.62 -19.47 -5.31
C TYR A 69 -11.27 -18.36 -6.15
N SER A 70 -12.58 -18.45 -6.41
CA SER A 70 -13.33 -17.40 -7.11
C SER A 70 -13.40 -16.12 -6.28
N LEU A 71 -13.60 -16.22 -4.97
CA LEU A 71 -13.56 -15.06 -4.07
C LEU A 71 -12.16 -14.44 -4.00
N TYR A 72 -11.11 -15.26 -3.90
CA TYR A 72 -9.71 -14.82 -3.99
C TYR A 72 -9.45 -14.04 -5.30
N SER A 73 -9.91 -14.59 -6.41
CA SER A 73 -9.73 -14.02 -7.76
C SER A 73 -10.54 -12.73 -7.95
N PHE A 74 -11.75 -12.67 -7.40
CA PHE A 74 -12.56 -11.46 -7.35
C PHE A 74 -11.84 -10.34 -6.61
N ASP A 75 -11.33 -10.61 -5.41
CA ASP A 75 -10.65 -9.60 -4.60
C ASP A 75 -9.36 -9.11 -5.28
N ARG A 76 -8.62 -10.00 -5.94
CA ARG A 76 -7.49 -9.61 -6.79
C ARG A 76 -7.89 -8.64 -7.90
N LYS A 77 -8.96 -8.95 -8.64
CA LYS A 77 -9.47 -8.07 -9.70
C LYS A 77 -9.85 -6.70 -9.14
N LEU A 78 -10.51 -6.67 -7.98
CA LEU A 78 -10.87 -5.45 -7.28
C LEU A 78 -9.62 -4.61 -6.95
N ARG A 79 -8.61 -5.21 -6.30
CA ARG A 79 -7.35 -4.52 -5.98
C ARG A 79 -6.68 -3.93 -7.21
N ASN A 80 -6.61 -4.67 -8.31
CA ASN A 80 -5.98 -4.21 -9.54
C ASN A 80 -6.71 -3.01 -10.16
N LEU A 81 -8.05 -2.99 -10.11
CA LEU A 81 -8.85 -1.85 -10.57
C LEU A 81 -8.56 -0.59 -9.75
N PHE A 82 -8.53 -0.71 -8.41
CA PHE A 82 -8.18 0.40 -7.53
C PHE A 82 -6.75 0.87 -7.77
N PHE A 83 -5.79 -0.06 -7.79
CA PHE A 83 -4.37 0.25 -7.91
C PHE A 83 -4.08 1.11 -9.14
N GLY A 84 -4.65 0.77 -10.30
CA GLY A 84 -4.47 1.55 -11.53
C GLY A 84 -4.95 3.01 -11.40
N LYS A 85 -6.07 3.26 -10.72
CA LYS A 85 -6.59 4.62 -10.51
C LYS A 85 -5.83 5.38 -9.44
N ILE A 86 -5.42 4.68 -8.38
CA ILE A 86 -4.60 5.22 -7.30
C ILE A 86 -3.28 5.77 -7.84
N LEU A 87 -2.61 5.06 -8.78
CA LEU A 87 -1.36 5.51 -9.37
C LEU A 87 -1.48 6.86 -10.09
N ILE A 88 -2.62 7.11 -10.77
CA ILE A 88 -2.89 8.39 -11.42
C ILE A 88 -3.02 9.50 -10.38
N ILE A 89 -3.76 9.25 -9.30
CA ILE A 89 -3.95 10.21 -8.20
C ILE A 89 -2.61 10.50 -7.50
N GLU A 90 -1.82 9.45 -7.23
CA GLU A 90 -0.48 9.54 -6.64
C GLU A 90 0.43 10.43 -7.49
N ASN A 91 0.46 10.21 -8.81
CA ASN A 91 1.28 11.00 -9.73
C ASN A 91 0.86 12.47 -9.76
N ASN A 92 -0.45 12.73 -9.80
CA ASN A 92 -0.99 14.09 -9.79
C ASN A 92 -0.67 14.81 -8.48
N LEU A 93 -0.78 14.12 -7.34
CA LEU A 93 -0.43 14.68 -6.04
C LEU A 93 1.06 15.00 -5.93
N LYS A 94 1.92 14.08 -6.36
CA LYS A 94 3.38 14.28 -6.41
C LYS A 94 3.73 15.51 -7.25
N SER A 95 3.11 15.63 -8.43
CA SER A 95 3.33 16.76 -9.34
C SER A 95 2.88 18.08 -8.72
N ALA A 96 1.69 18.13 -8.13
CA ALA A 96 1.16 19.32 -7.47
C ALA A 96 2.05 19.77 -6.29
N ILE A 97 2.43 18.83 -5.41
CA ILE A 97 3.32 19.11 -4.29
C ILE A 97 4.67 19.61 -4.80
N ALA A 98 5.28 18.92 -5.77
CA ALA A 98 6.58 19.32 -6.28
C ALA A 98 6.55 20.74 -6.86
N TYR A 99 5.53 21.07 -7.65
CA TYR A 99 5.41 22.37 -8.28
C TYR A 99 5.15 23.50 -7.25
N ASP A 100 4.08 23.39 -6.46
CA ASP A 100 3.69 24.47 -5.56
C ASP A 100 4.67 24.65 -4.39
N PHE A 101 5.23 23.55 -3.86
CA PHE A 101 6.18 23.63 -2.76
C PHE A 101 7.53 24.19 -3.23
N SER A 102 8.04 23.77 -4.39
CA SER A 102 9.28 24.34 -4.94
C SER A 102 9.11 25.82 -5.33
N LYS A 103 7.94 26.23 -5.81
CA LYS A 103 7.66 27.63 -6.11
C LYS A 103 7.75 28.53 -4.87
N LEU A 104 7.39 28.02 -3.70
CA LEU A 104 7.39 28.78 -2.44
C LEU A 104 8.74 28.75 -1.72
N TYR A 105 9.43 27.61 -1.76
CA TYR A 105 10.60 27.36 -0.91
C TYR A 105 11.91 27.16 -1.69
N GLY A 106 11.87 27.30 -3.01
CA GLY A 106 13.01 27.12 -3.90
C GLY A 106 13.39 25.66 -4.12
N GLN A 107 14.53 25.46 -4.77
CA GLN A 107 14.95 24.15 -5.30
C GLN A 107 16.00 23.42 -4.46
N GLU A 108 16.85 24.15 -3.72
CA GLU A 108 18.00 23.54 -3.01
C GLU A 108 17.70 23.23 -1.54
N ASN A 109 16.85 24.07 -0.93
CA ASN A 109 16.76 24.19 0.52
C ASN A 109 15.31 24.04 1.03
N TYR A 110 14.51 23.26 0.31
CA TYR A 110 13.09 23.09 0.60
C TYR A 110 12.83 22.20 1.84
N LEU A 111 13.76 21.29 2.20
CA LEU A 111 13.66 20.41 3.39
C LEU A 111 14.11 21.09 4.69
N LYS A 112 13.63 22.31 4.97
CA LYS A 112 13.90 23.02 6.22
C LYS A 112 12.71 22.94 7.16
N LEU A 113 12.97 22.77 8.46
CA LEU A 113 11.93 22.75 9.50
C LEU A 113 11.00 23.98 9.43
N SER A 114 11.52 25.15 9.05
CA SER A 114 10.78 26.40 8.89
C SER A 114 9.77 26.41 7.74
N ASN A 115 9.88 25.47 6.79
CA ASN A 115 9.01 25.37 5.62
C ASN A 115 7.79 24.47 5.87
N PHE A 116 7.73 23.84 7.05
CA PHE A 116 6.64 22.96 7.47
C PHE A 116 5.88 23.54 8.66
N GLU A 117 4.73 22.94 8.97
CA GLU A 117 3.90 23.26 10.14
C GLU A 117 4.60 22.81 11.42
N ASN A 118 5.34 23.72 12.06
CA ASN A 118 6.31 23.36 13.10
C ASN A 118 6.00 23.94 14.49
N GLU A 119 4.79 24.45 14.73
CA GLU A 119 4.44 25.09 16.01
C GLU A 119 4.49 24.10 17.18
N ALA A 120 3.94 22.90 16.98
CA ALA A 120 3.87 21.87 18.02
C ALA A 120 5.10 20.93 18.05
N THR A 121 5.56 20.55 19.24
CA THR A 121 6.76 19.70 19.42
C THR A 121 6.64 18.34 18.74
N ASN A 122 5.45 17.72 18.79
CA ASN A 122 5.17 16.46 18.09
C ASN A 122 5.31 16.60 16.57
N LYS A 123 4.84 17.71 15.99
CA LYS A 123 5.00 18.02 14.56
C LYS A 123 6.47 18.21 14.19
N LYS A 124 7.26 18.92 15.02
CA LYS A 124 8.71 19.04 14.81
C LYS A 124 9.40 17.68 14.73
N ARG A 125 9.10 16.78 15.68
CA ARG A 125 9.62 15.40 15.68
C ARG A 125 9.25 14.67 14.39
N ASP A 126 8.01 14.78 13.95
CA ASP A 126 7.53 14.13 12.73
C ASP A 126 8.18 14.69 11.46
N ILE A 127 8.44 16.00 11.40
CA ILE A 127 9.16 16.64 10.30
C ILE A 127 10.61 16.15 10.25
N ILE A 128 11.29 16.10 11.40
CA ILE A 128 12.67 15.58 11.48
C ILE A 128 12.72 14.13 11.00
N LYS A 129 11.78 13.28 11.43
CA LYS A 129 11.66 11.90 10.95
C LYS A 129 11.42 11.83 9.44
N LEU A 130 10.52 12.66 8.90
CA LEU A 130 10.24 12.71 7.47
C LEU A 130 11.51 13.08 6.69
N ILE A 131 12.23 14.10 7.11
CA ILE A 131 13.49 14.52 6.47
C ILE A 131 14.52 13.39 6.53
N ALA A 132 14.69 12.73 7.67
CA ALA A 132 15.60 11.60 7.80
C ALA A 132 15.23 10.44 6.85
N ILE A 133 13.94 10.11 6.74
CA ILE A 133 13.44 9.10 5.78
C ILE A 133 13.77 9.51 4.35
N ILE A 134 13.52 10.76 3.97
CA ILE A 134 13.82 11.27 2.62
C ILE A 134 15.31 11.18 2.33
N GLN A 135 16.17 11.60 3.25
CA GLN A 135 17.62 11.53 3.08
C GLN A 135 18.11 10.07 2.96
N GLY A 136 17.56 9.15 3.75
CA GLY A 136 17.84 7.72 3.61
C GLY A 136 17.39 7.16 2.25
N ASN A 137 16.23 7.59 1.74
CA ASN A 137 15.78 7.22 0.39
C ASN A 137 16.73 7.75 -0.69
N ILE A 138 17.17 9.02 -0.60
CA ILE A 138 18.15 9.58 -1.51
C ILE A 138 19.42 8.72 -1.51
N ALA A 139 20.01 8.48 -0.33
CA ALA A 139 21.22 7.67 -0.19
C ALA A 139 21.08 6.27 -0.82
N ASN A 140 19.93 5.63 -0.65
CA ASN A 140 19.65 4.31 -1.22
C ASN A 140 19.51 4.29 -2.75
N GLN A 141 19.23 5.46 -3.37
CA GLN A 141 19.00 5.62 -4.80
C GLN A 141 20.24 6.13 -5.56
N VAL A 142 21.24 6.68 -4.87
CA VAL A 142 22.53 7.04 -5.46
C VAL A 142 23.14 5.80 -6.14
N LYS A 143 23.57 5.95 -7.40
CA LYS A 143 24.05 4.88 -8.31
C LYS A 143 23.00 3.86 -8.76
N LYS A 144 21.73 3.96 -8.33
CA LYS A 144 20.63 3.11 -8.82
C LYS A 144 19.64 3.88 -9.69
N ASN A 145 19.54 5.18 -9.48
CA ASN A 145 18.69 6.07 -10.25
C ASN A 145 19.56 7.15 -10.91
N ASP A 146 19.57 7.17 -12.24
CA ASP A 146 20.42 8.06 -13.03
C ASP A 146 20.08 9.53 -12.78
N SER A 147 18.80 9.87 -12.68
CA SER A 147 18.36 11.24 -12.41
C SER A 147 18.85 11.73 -11.04
N ILE A 148 18.68 10.93 -9.99
CA ILE A 148 19.16 11.28 -8.63
C ILE A 148 20.68 11.46 -8.63
N THR A 149 21.40 10.52 -9.24
CA THR A 149 22.87 10.54 -9.30
C THR A 149 23.37 11.75 -10.09
N HIS A 150 22.79 12.02 -11.26
CA HIS A 150 23.14 13.17 -12.10
C HIS A 150 22.96 14.49 -11.35
N TYR A 151 21.83 14.70 -10.68
CA TYR A 151 21.57 15.96 -10.00
C TYR A 151 22.49 16.16 -8.80
N LEU A 152 22.74 15.10 -8.04
CA LEU A 152 23.63 15.15 -6.89
C LEU A 152 25.08 15.43 -7.30
N ASP A 153 25.60 14.74 -8.32
CA ASP A 153 26.98 14.89 -8.78
C ASP A 153 27.22 16.23 -9.48
N LYS A 154 26.25 16.69 -10.30
CA LYS A 154 26.41 17.92 -11.10
C LYS A 154 26.10 19.20 -10.33
N TYR A 155 25.10 19.18 -9.45
CA TYR A 155 24.59 20.39 -8.79
C TYR A 155 24.73 20.36 -7.26
N GLY A 156 25.04 19.23 -6.64
CA GLY A 156 25.16 19.10 -5.19
C GLY A 156 23.83 19.08 -4.43
N PHE A 157 22.69 19.11 -5.14
CA PHE A 157 21.35 19.02 -4.55
C PHE A 157 20.37 18.31 -5.49
N ILE A 158 19.23 17.88 -4.95
CA ILE A 158 18.17 17.21 -5.71
C ILE A 158 16.90 18.04 -5.61
N PRO A 159 16.41 18.63 -6.72
CA PRO A 159 15.14 19.35 -6.71
C PRO A 159 13.95 18.44 -6.36
N LEU A 160 12.92 19.02 -5.74
CA LEU A 160 11.77 18.24 -5.29
C LEU A 160 11.04 17.51 -6.45
N TRP A 161 10.92 18.13 -7.63
CA TRP A 161 10.29 17.49 -8.80
C TRP A 161 11.05 16.27 -9.34
N VAL A 162 12.35 16.16 -9.06
CA VAL A 162 13.13 14.95 -9.32
C VAL A 162 12.90 13.95 -8.19
N LEU A 163 12.99 14.43 -6.95
CA LEU A 163 12.91 13.61 -5.74
C LEU A 163 11.57 12.87 -5.60
N VAL A 164 10.43 13.51 -5.88
CA VAL A 164 9.10 12.90 -5.68
C VAL A 164 8.91 11.58 -6.46
N ASN A 165 9.69 11.37 -7.53
CA ASN A 165 9.64 10.15 -8.35
C ASN A 165 10.21 8.92 -7.63
N VAL A 166 11.11 9.11 -6.66
CA VAL A 166 11.69 8.01 -5.87
C VAL A 166 11.04 7.85 -4.49
N LEU A 167 10.18 8.78 -4.10
CA LEU A 167 9.46 8.70 -2.83
C LEU A 167 8.23 7.79 -2.95
N THR A 168 7.95 7.04 -1.88
CA THR A 168 6.72 6.25 -1.78
C THR A 168 5.50 7.15 -1.59
N PHE A 169 4.31 6.64 -1.94
CA PHE A 169 3.08 7.37 -1.69
C PHE A 169 2.87 7.70 -0.21
N GLY A 170 3.23 6.78 0.70
CA GLY A 170 3.15 7.01 2.14
C GLY A 170 4.06 8.17 2.60
N THR A 171 5.26 8.28 2.03
CA THR A 171 6.16 9.42 2.30
C THR A 171 5.54 10.73 1.82
N ILE A 172 4.92 10.74 0.63
CA ILE A 172 4.24 11.92 0.07
C ILE A 172 3.00 12.30 0.88
N SER A 173 2.21 11.31 1.33
CA SER A 173 1.08 11.52 2.23
C SER A 173 1.53 12.19 3.52
N LYS A 174 2.61 11.68 4.15
CA LYS A 174 3.18 12.28 5.36
C LYS A 174 3.72 13.68 5.09
N PHE A 175 4.42 13.88 3.97
CA PHE A 175 4.92 15.19 3.54
C PHE A 175 3.78 16.21 3.46
N TYR A 176 2.72 15.88 2.73
CA TYR A 176 1.54 16.74 2.60
C TYR A 176 0.92 17.06 3.97
N SER A 177 0.76 16.08 4.86
CA SER A 177 0.18 16.27 6.20
C SER A 177 0.99 17.20 7.14
N LEU A 178 2.26 17.45 6.81
CA LEU A 178 3.19 18.28 7.58
C LEU A 178 3.45 19.64 6.92
N MET A 179 3.04 19.85 5.67
CA MET A 179 3.10 21.16 5.02
C MET A 179 2.29 22.19 5.81
N LYS A 180 2.60 23.49 5.68
CA LYS A 180 1.81 24.55 6.31
C LYS A 180 0.37 24.52 5.79
N GLN A 181 -0.60 24.86 6.63
CA GLN A 181 -2.01 24.84 6.23
C GLN A 181 -2.29 25.67 4.96
N SER A 182 -1.69 26.86 4.86
CA SER A 182 -1.83 27.73 3.68
C SER A 182 -1.35 27.08 2.38
N ASP A 183 -0.33 26.21 2.44
CA ASP A 183 0.18 25.48 1.28
C ASP A 183 -0.74 24.32 0.90
N ARG A 184 -1.26 23.59 1.91
CA ARG A 184 -2.23 22.52 1.71
C ARG A 184 -3.51 23.04 1.05
N VAL A 185 -3.99 24.22 1.46
CA VAL A 185 -5.14 24.90 0.83
C VAL A 185 -4.90 25.21 -0.65
N LYS A 186 -3.69 25.60 -1.05
CA LYS A 186 -3.39 25.85 -2.48
C LYS A 186 -3.50 24.57 -3.29
N ILE A 187 -2.91 23.48 -2.79
CA ILE A 187 -2.93 22.18 -3.44
C ILE A 187 -4.36 21.61 -3.48
N SER A 188 -5.15 21.73 -2.41
CA SER A 188 -6.51 21.18 -2.36
C SER A 188 -7.44 21.78 -3.41
N LYS A 189 -7.23 23.04 -3.79
CA LYS A 189 -7.97 23.69 -4.89
C LYS A 189 -7.75 23.00 -6.24
N ILE A 190 -6.57 22.44 -6.50
CA ILE A 190 -6.29 21.68 -7.73
C ILE A 190 -7.17 20.43 -7.81
N PHE A 191 -7.41 19.80 -6.65
CA PHE A 191 -8.27 18.62 -6.51
C PHE A 191 -9.75 18.96 -6.31
N LYS A 192 -10.11 20.25 -6.36
CA LYS A 192 -11.49 20.75 -6.22
C LYS A 192 -12.19 20.29 -4.92
N CYS A 193 -11.44 20.24 -3.82
CA CYS A 193 -11.97 19.89 -2.51
C CYS A 193 -11.38 20.75 -1.39
N LYS A 194 -11.96 20.65 -0.18
CA LYS A 194 -11.45 21.33 1.00
C LYS A 194 -10.13 20.69 1.45
N GLU A 195 -9.32 21.47 2.16
CA GLU A 195 -8.00 21.01 2.61
C GLU A 195 -8.08 19.78 3.53
N ASN A 196 -8.99 19.78 4.50
CA ASN A 196 -9.24 18.63 5.38
C ASN A 196 -9.80 17.39 4.64
N GLU A 197 -10.59 17.61 3.58
CA GLU A 197 -11.10 16.52 2.73
C GLU A 197 -9.94 15.89 1.97
N LEU A 198 -9.09 16.70 1.33
CA LEU A 198 -7.92 16.19 0.61
C LEU A 198 -6.98 15.43 1.55
N LEU A 199 -6.72 15.96 2.76
CA LEU A 199 -5.93 15.28 3.77
C LEU A 199 -6.49 13.88 4.07
N SER A 200 -7.79 13.80 4.32
CA SER A 200 -8.49 12.54 4.60
C SER A 200 -8.46 11.58 3.41
N PHE A 201 -8.66 12.09 2.19
CA PHE A 201 -8.60 11.29 0.96
C PHE A 201 -7.20 10.72 0.74
N ILE A 202 -6.15 11.51 0.92
CA ILE A 202 -4.77 11.03 0.74
C ILE A 202 -4.45 9.92 1.76
N GLU A 203 -4.84 10.07 3.03
CA GLU A 203 -4.67 9.03 4.04
C GLU A 203 -5.40 7.74 3.65
N PHE A 204 -6.68 7.86 3.25
CA PHE A 204 -7.50 6.71 2.85
C PHE A 204 -6.96 6.01 1.60
N ILE A 205 -6.58 6.79 0.57
CA ILE A 205 -6.02 6.26 -0.67
C ILE A 205 -4.67 5.57 -0.38
N THR A 206 -3.87 6.08 0.55
CA THR A 206 -2.59 5.46 0.93
C THR A 206 -2.80 4.06 1.51
N LEU A 207 -3.85 3.89 2.31
CA LEU A 207 -4.24 2.61 2.87
C LEU A 207 -4.64 1.60 1.78
N PHE A 208 -5.52 2.00 0.86
CA PHE A 208 -5.95 1.16 -0.26
C PHE A 208 -4.80 0.84 -1.24
N ARG A 209 -3.87 1.78 -1.44
CA ARG A 209 -2.65 1.59 -2.21
C ARG A 209 -1.80 0.48 -1.61
N ASN A 210 -1.61 0.50 -0.29
CA ASN A 210 -0.80 -0.49 0.42
C ASN A 210 -1.48 -1.86 0.42
N ILE A 211 -2.79 -1.94 0.69
CA ILE A 211 -3.57 -3.19 0.59
C ILE A 211 -3.40 -3.83 -0.78
N SER A 212 -3.50 -3.01 -1.83
CA SER A 212 -3.35 -3.46 -3.22
C SER A 212 -1.93 -3.96 -3.49
N ALA A 213 -0.91 -3.19 -3.10
CA ALA A 213 0.49 -3.50 -3.36
C ALA A 213 0.99 -4.74 -2.58
N HIS A 214 0.44 -5.01 -1.40
CA HIS A 214 0.82 -6.14 -0.55
C HIS A 214 -0.09 -7.38 -0.72
N GLU A 215 -1.03 -7.33 -1.67
CA GLU A 215 -2.04 -8.38 -1.90
C GLU A 215 -2.82 -8.76 -0.63
N GLU A 216 -3.10 -7.78 0.23
CA GLU A 216 -3.95 -7.97 1.40
C GLU A 216 -5.43 -8.08 0.99
N ARG A 217 -6.28 -8.56 1.90
CA ARG A 217 -7.71 -8.76 1.63
C ARG A 217 -8.45 -7.41 1.57
N MET A 218 -8.97 -7.03 0.39
CA MET A 218 -9.63 -5.74 0.17
C MET A 218 -11.15 -5.78 0.37
N TYR A 219 -11.83 -6.85 -0.05
CA TYR A 219 -13.31 -6.91 -0.08
C TYR A 219 -13.97 -6.78 1.31
N THR A 220 -13.28 -7.19 2.37
CA THR A 220 -13.73 -7.02 3.77
C THR A 220 -12.99 -5.92 4.51
N PHE A 221 -12.18 -5.12 3.82
CA PHE A 221 -11.37 -4.12 4.48
C PHE A 221 -12.27 -3.08 5.18
N LYS A 222 -12.00 -2.85 6.46
CA LYS A 222 -12.67 -1.82 7.26
C LYS A 222 -11.59 -0.89 7.84
N SER A 223 -11.73 0.40 7.57
CA SER A 223 -10.93 1.42 8.26
C SER A 223 -11.20 1.32 9.77
N LYS A 224 -10.12 1.34 10.57
CA LYS A 224 -10.20 1.44 12.04
C LYS A 224 -10.34 2.89 12.52
N LYS A 225 -10.33 3.85 11.59
CA LYS A 225 -10.67 5.26 11.81
C LYS A 225 -12.09 5.51 11.35
#